data_AF-A0A974WVQ0-F1
#
_entry.id   AF-A0A974WVQ0-F1
#
_cell.length_a   1.000
_cell.length_b   1.000
_cell.length_c   1.000
_cell.angle_alpha   90.00
_cell.angle_beta   90.00
_cell.angle_gamma   90.00
#
_symmetry.space_group_name_H-M   'P 1'
#
loop_
_entity.id
_entity.type
_entity.pdbx_description
1 polymer ?
#
loop_
_entity_poly.entity_id
_entity_poly.type
_entity_poly.pdbx_seq_one_letter_code
_entity_poly.pdbx_strand_id
1 'polypeptide(L)'
;MISIPAANEYLQRHLKHAAWSAFDDSAKAGALKMAENDVSLFLGIESVDESRIFQLCAVFEQAVFLLENYDSFAAGIIVESEKVDGVGSISYKTGNETVYGPRTLAFLNRECSGNRLGRG
;
A
#
# COMPACT_ATOMS: atom_id res chain seq x y z
N MET A 1 2.59 -7.16 -13.89
CA MET A 1 1.72 -7.51 -12.74
C MET A 1 2.59 -8.29 -11.80
N ILE A 2 2.84 -7.71 -10.63
CA ILE A 2 3.80 -8.22 -9.67
C ILE A 2 3.32 -9.58 -9.14
N SER A 3 4.21 -10.58 -9.16
CA SER A 3 3.86 -11.98 -8.92
C SER A 3 4.10 -12.43 -7.48
N ILE A 4 3.31 -13.40 -7.00
CA ILE A 4 3.49 -14.03 -5.68
C ILE A 4 4.88 -14.68 -5.54
N PRO A 5 5.42 -15.42 -6.54
CA PRO A 5 6.77 -15.96 -6.45
C PRO A 5 7.85 -14.90 -6.23
N ALA A 6 7.77 -13.75 -6.91
CA ALA A 6 8.71 -12.65 -6.70
C ALA A 6 8.59 -12.04 -5.29
N ALA A 7 7.37 -11.89 -4.78
CA ALA A 7 7.13 -11.47 -3.41
C ALA A 7 7.69 -12.48 -2.39
N ASN A 8 7.52 -13.78 -2.64
CA ASN A 8 8.07 -14.85 -1.79
C ASN A 8 9.59 -14.81 -1.74
N GLU A 9 10.24 -14.57 -2.88
CA GLU A 9 11.70 -14.44 -2.96
C GLU A 9 12.19 -13.25 -2.14
N TYR A 10 11.57 -12.08 -2.32
CA TYR A 10 11.89 -10.87 -1.53
C TYR A 10 11.68 -11.11 -0.03
N LEU A 11 10.56 -11.73 0.34
CA LEU A 11 10.17 -11.92 1.74
C LEU A 11 10.85 -13.09 2.44
N GLN A 12 11.54 -13.98 1.72
CA GLN A 12 12.15 -15.18 2.30
C GLN A 12 13.08 -14.89 3.47
N ARG A 13 13.81 -13.77 3.42
CA ARG A 13 14.72 -13.32 4.49
C ARG A 13 14.19 -12.11 5.27
N HIS A 14 12.93 -11.76 5.05
CA HIS A 14 12.30 -10.61 5.68
C HIS A 14 11.78 -10.97 7.08
N LEU A 15 11.81 -10.02 8.02
CA LEU A 15 11.31 -10.23 9.39
C LEU A 15 9.84 -10.64 9.43
N LYS A 16 9.07 -10.19 8.44
CA LYS A 16 7.64 -10.49 8.29
C LYS A 16 7.36 -11.71 7.42
N HIS A 17 8.36 -12.56 7.14
CA HIS A 17 8.19 -13.76 6.33
C HIS A 17 7.12 -14.69 6.90
N ALA A 18 7.13 -14.91 8.22
CA ALA A 18 6.18 -15.77 8.89
C ALA A 18 4.74 -15.26 8.76
N ALA A 19 4.53 -13.94 8.93
CA ALA A 19 3.24 -13.30 8.74
C ALA A 19 2.75 -13.46 7.30
N TRP A 20 3.59 -13.13 6.31
CA TRP A 20 3.25 -13.31 4.89
C TRP A 20 2.88 -14.75 4.54
N SER A 21 3.63 -15.72 5.08
CA SER A 21 3.43 -17.14 4.78
C SER A 21 2.15 -17.72 5.38
N ALA A 22 1.59 -17.07 6.40
CA ALA A 22 0.35 -17.49 7.06
C ALA A 22 -0.90 -17.20 6.22
N PHE A 23 -0.83 -16.25 5.28
CA PHE A 23 -1.94 -15.92 4.39
C PHE A 23 -2.01 -16.87 3.19
N ASP A 24 -3.21 -17.09 2.67
CA ASP A 24 -3.43 -17.83 1.43
C ASP A 24 -3.03 -17.01 0.19
N ASP A 25 -2.93 -17.69 -0.96
CA ASP A 25 -2.50 -17.06 -2.20
C ASP A 25 -3.54 -16.07 -2.77
N SER A 26 -4.82 -16.22 -2.41
CA SER A 26 -5.86 -15.27 -2.82
C SER A 26 -5.70 -13.93 -2.10
N ALA A 27 -5.46 -13.96 -0.80
CA ALA A 27 -5.18 -12.78 0.02
C ALA A 27 -3.88 -12.10 -0.43
N LYS A 28 -2.83 -12.88 -0.69
CA LYS A 28 -1.56 -12.35 -1.23
C LYS A 28 -1.74 -11.67 -2.58
N ALA A 29 -2.48 -12.29 -3.50
CA ALA A 29 -2.75 -11.69 -4.82
C ALA A 29 -3.53 -10.37 -4.69
N GLY A 30 -4.56 -10.35 -3.83
CA GLY A 30 -5.33 -9.14 -3.55
C GLY A 30 -4.46 -8.03 -2.96
N ALA A 31 -3.65 -8.35 -1.96
CA ALA A 31 -2.75 -7.40 -1.32
C ALA A 31 -1.69 -6.83 -2.27
N LEU A 32 -1.11 -7.68 -3.14
CA LEU A 32 -0.17 -7.22 -4.17
C LEU A 32 -0.84 -6.27 -5.17
N LYS A 33 -2.09 -6.56 -5.56
CA LYS A 33 -2.82 -5.68 -6.48
C LYS A 33 -3.16 -4.33 -5.84
N MET A 34 -3.59 -4.33 -4.59
CA MET A 34 -3.85 -3.10 -3.83
C MET A 34 -2.56 -2.29 -3.66
N ALA A 35 -1.47 -2.95 -3.26
CA ALA A 35 -0.16 -2.32 -3.09
C ALA A 35 0.40 -1.73 -4.39
N GLU A 36 0.25 -2.40 -5.53
CA GLU A 36 0.64 -1.89 -6.86
C GLU A 36 -0.11 -0.58 -7.19
N ASN A 37 -1.42 -0.54 -6.90
CA ASN A 37 -2.22 0.67 -7.10
C ASN A 37 -1.80 1.79 -6.13
N ASP A 38 -1.59 1.48 -4.85
CA ASP A 38 -1.15 2.45 -3.83
C ASP A 38 0.19 3.10 -4.21
N VAL A 39 1.14 2.30 -4.68
CA VAL A 39 2.48 2.75 -5.10
C VAL A 39 2.39 3.56 -6.39
N SER A 40 1.60 3.12 -7.37
CA SER A 40 1.40 3.86 -8.63
C SER A 40 0.77 5.23 -8.37
N LEU A 41 -0.24 5.29 -7.49
CA LEU A 41 -0.89 6.52 -7.05
C LEU A 41 0.09 7.46 -6.34
N PHE A 42 0.91 6.94 -5.42
CA PHE A 42 1.91 7.75 -4.71
C PHE A 42 2.91 8.40 -5.66
N LEU A 43 3.39 7.64 -6.65
CA LEU A 43 4.40 8.08 -7.60
C LEU A 43 3.81 8.90 -8.76
N GLY A 44 2.49 8.94 -8.91
CA GLY A 44 1.82 9.61 -10.03
C GLY A 44 2.11 8.97 -11.38
N ILE A 45 2.27 7.64 -11.42
CA ILE A 45 2.54 6.84 -12.61
C ILE A 45 1.38 5.90 -12.93
N GLU A 46 1.26 5.46 -14.18
CA GLU A 46 0.19 4.55 -14.61
C GLU A 46 0.37 3.14 -14.06
N SER A 47 1.61 2.66 -13.99
CA SER A 47 1.96 1.34 -13.51
C SER A 47 3.36 1.29 -12.91
N VAL A 48 3.55 0.41 -11.92
CA VAL A 48 4.86 0.12 -11.34
C VAL A 48 5.80 -0.51 -12.38
N ASP A 49 7.03 -0.01 -12.44
CA ASP A 49 8.10 -0.57 -13.26
C ASP A 49 8.86 -1.64 -12.45
N GLU A 50 8.69 -2.92 -12.83
CA GLU A 50 9.32 -4.05 -12.16
C GLU A 50 10.86 -4.04 -12.25
N SER A 51 11.45 -3.28 -13.20
CA SER A 51 12.91 -3.10 -13.30
C SER A 51 13.46 -2.11 -12.26
N ARG A 52 12.59 -1.29 -11.65
CA ARG A 52 12.97 -0.31 -10.63
C ARG A 52 12.85 -0.92 -9.25
N ILE A 53 14.00 -1.29 -8.70
CA ILE A 53 14.09 -2.03 -7.44
C ILE A 53 13.34 -1.36 -6.28
N PHE A 54 13.35 -0.02 -6.17
CA PHE A 54 12.66 0.66 -5.07
C PHE A 54 11.14 0.66 -5.23
N GLN A 55 10.63 0.72 -6.46
CA GLN A 55 9.19 0.59 -6.69
C GLN A 55 8.73 -0.84 -6.37
N LEU A 56 9.48 -1.84 -6.83
CA LEU A 56 9.18 -3.25 -6.57
C LEU A 56 9.21 -3.57 -5.06
N CYS A 57 10.26 -3.13 -4.34
CA CYS A 57 10.34 -3.29 -2.89
C CYS A 57 9.22 -2.54 -2.16
N ALA A 58 8.83 -1.34 -2.61
CA ALA A 58 7.71 -0.60 -2.02
C ALA A 58 6.40 -1.39 -2.13
N VAL A 59 6.13 -2.03 -3.28
CA VAL A 59 4.93 -2.86 -3.44
C VAL A 59 4.95 -4.04 -2.47
N PHE A 60 6.07 -4.75 -2.33
CA PHE A 60 6.14 -5.90 -1.41
C PHE A 60 5.96 -5.50 0.05
N GLU A 61 6.59 -4.41 0.50
CA GLU A 61 6.40 -3.90 1.86
C GLU A 61 4.96 -3.45 2.10
N GLN A 62 4.35 -2.78 1.13
CA GLN A 62 2.97 -2.32 1.23
C GLN A 62 2.00 -3.50 1.26
N ALA A 63 2.22 -4.53 0.44
CA ALA A 63 1.36 -5.72 0.43
C ALA A 63 1.37 -6.44 1.78
N VAL A 64 2.54 -6.61 2.40
CA VAL A 64 2.63 -7.21 3.74
C VAL A 64 1.96 -6.32 4.79
N PHE A 65 2.18 -5.01 4.71
CA PHE A 65 1.57 -4.05 5.64
C PHE A 65 0.04 -4.06 5.55
N LEU A 66 -0.51 -4.10 4.34
CA LEU A 66 -1.95 -4.20 4.11
C LEU A 66 -2.54 -5.47 4.70
N LEU A 67 -1.87 -6.62 4.54
CA LEU A 67 -2.35 -7.89 5.11
C LEU A 67 -2.35 -7.88 6.64
N GLU A 68 -1.30 -7.35 7.27
CA GLU A 68 -1.19 -7.31 8.73
C GLU A 68 -2.19 -6.34 9.38
N ASN A 69 -2.65 -5.32 8.64
CA ASN A 69 -3.47 -4.24 9.17
C ASN A 69 -4.84 -4.18 8.50
N TYR A 70 -5.23 -5.22 7.75
CA TYR A 70 -6.46 -5.22 6.96
C TYR A 70 -7.68 -4.92 7.81
N ASP A 71 -7.79 -5.54 9.00
CA ASP A 71 -8.90 -5.32 9.92
C ASP A 71 -8.98 -3.87 10.40
N SER A 72 -7.84 -3.23 10.63
CA SER A 72 -7.77 -1.81 11.01
C SER A 72 -8.22 -0.88 9.88
N PHE A 73 -7.96 -1.24 8.63
CA PHE A 73 -8.42 -0.48 7.47
C PHE A 73 -9.88 -0.75 7.12
N ALA A 74 -10.34 -1.99 7.28
CA ALA A 74 -11.73 -2.39 7.09
C ALA A 74 -12.65 -1.80 8.17
N ALA A 75 -12.17 -1.66 9.40
CA ALA A 75 -12.89 -1.02 10.50
C ALA A 75 -12.97 0.52 10.37
N GLY A 76 -12.21 1.12 9.43
CA GLY A 76 -12.16 2.57 9.18
C GLY A 76 -13.41 3.18 8.54
N ILE A 77 -14.48 2.40 8.29
CA ILE A 77 -15.80 2.95 7.98
C ILE A 77 -16.44 3.46 9.29
N ILE A 78 -15.90 4.55 9.82
CA ILE A 78 -16.47 5.27 10.95
C ILE A 78 -17.51 6.25 10.39
N VAL A 79 -18.79 5.91 10.52
CA VAL A 79 -19.90 6.85 10.28
C VAL A 79 -19.93 7.83 11.45
N GLU A 80 -19.20 8.94 11.34
CA GLU A 80 -19.22 9.99 12.35
C GLU A 80 -20.24 11.09 12.00
N SER A 81 -21.29 11.15 12.82
CA SER A 81 -22.35 12.15 12.93
C SER A 81 -23.61 11.95 12.07
N GLU A 82 -24.68 11.54 12.77
CA GLU A 82 -26.06 11.83 12.41
C GLU A 82 -26.44 13.12 13.17
N LYS A 83 -26.49 14.26 12.47
CA LYS A 83 -27.01 15.51 13.06
C LYS A 83 -28.44 15.71 12.56
N VAL A 84 -29.40 15.36 13.41
CA VAL A 84 -30.83 15.57 13.17
C VAL A 84 -31.17 17.00 13.59
N ASP A 85 -31.04 17.95 12.66
CA ASP A 85 -31.67 19.27 12.76
C ASP A 85 -32.03 19.78 11.37
N GLY A 86 -33.18 19.32 10.87
CA GLY A 86 -34.06 20.05 9.94
C GLY A 86 -33.64 20.28 8.49
N VAL A 87 -32.34 20.33 8.14
CA VAL A 87 -31.86 20.52 6.77
C VAL A 87 -30.53 19.77 6.60
N GLY A 88 -30.61 18.45 6.41
CA GLY A 88 -29.44 17.59 6.33
C GLY A 88 -28.69 17.75 5.00
N SER A 89 -27.61 18.53 4.99
CA SER A 89 -26.54 18.36 4.00
C SER A 89 -25.67 17.18 4.44
N ILE A 90 -25.84 16.03 3.80
CA ILE A 90 -24.95 14.88 4.00
C ILE A 90 -23.61 15.22 3.34
N SER A 91 -22.59 15.50 4.14
CA SER A 91 -21.21 15.62 3.65
C SER A 91 -20.45 14.34 3.95
N TYR A 92 -20.26 13.50 2.95
CA TYR A 92 -19.34 12.37 3.04
C TYR A 92 -17.91 12.92 3.02
N LYS A 93 -17.19 12.85 4.15
CA LYS A 93 -15.73 12.87 4.11
C LYS A 93 -15.27 11.43 4.03
N THR A 94 -15.01 10.96 2.82
CA THR A 94 -14.30 9.70 2.61
C THR A 94 -12.87 9.89 3.09
N GLY A 95 -12.58 9.54 4.33
CA GLY A 95 -11.24 9.53 4.91
C GLY A 95 -10.37 8.38 4.39
N ASN A 96 -10.47 8.03 3.10
CA ASN A 96 -9.60 7.05 2.46
C ASN A 96 -8.27 7.71 2.09
N GLU A 97 -7.55 8.28 3.06
CA GLU A 97 -6.13 8.51 2.83
C GLU A 97 -5.45 7.14 2.78
N THR A 98 -4.83 6.83 1.64
CA THR A 98 -4.04 5.59 1.50
C THR A 98 -2.98 5.58 2.59
N VAL A 99 -3.05 4.60 3.49
CA VAL A 99 -2.08 4.45 4.57
C VAL A 99 -0.90 3.64 4.06
N TYR A 100 0.28 4.25 4.10
CA TYR A 100 1.52 3.60 3.66
C TYR A 100 2.30 3.06 4.86
N GLY A 101 2.81 1.84 4.72
CA GLY A 101 3.71 1.26 5.70
C GLY A 101 5.01 2.08 5.83
N PRO A 102 5.65 2.14 7.02
CA PRO A 102 6.89 2.90 7.20
C PRO A 102 8.03 2.49 6.25
N ARG A 103 8.17 1.19 5.97
CA ARG A 103 9.18 0.68 5.02
C ARG A 103 8.82 1.00 3.58
N THR A 104 7.54 0.94 3.21
CA THR A 104 7.02 1.41 1.91
C THR A 104 7.45 2.85 1.65
N LEU A 105 7.17 3.76 2.59
CA LEU A 105 7.55 5.17 2.49
C LEU A 105 9.06 5.36 2.36
N ALA A 106 9.87 4.57 3.06
CA ALA A 106 11.32 4.64 2.94
C ALA A 106 11.82 4.31 1.52
N PHE A 107 11.20 3.36 0.84
CA PHE A 107 11.52 3.02 -0.56
C PHE A 107 10.99 4.07 -1.54
N LEU A 108 9.75 4.52 -1.37
CA LEU A 108 9.15 5.58 -2.20
C LEU A 108 9.95 6.89 -2.11
N ASN A 109 10.35 7.30 -0.90
CA ASN A 109 11.19 8.47 -0.70
C ASN A 109 12.54 8.34 -1.40
N ARG A 110 13.13 7.14 -1.43
CA ARG A 110 14.39 6.88 -2.16
C ARG A 110 14.21 6.92 -3.66
N GLU A 111 13.12 6.37 -4.19
CA GLU A 111 12.75 6.48 -5.60
C GLU A 111 12.59 7.94 -6.03
N CYS A 112 11.89 8.76 -5.23
CA CYS A 112 11.73 10.19 -5.50
C CYS A 112 13.05 10.97 -5.35
N SER A 113 13.93 10.56 -4.44
CA SER A 113 15.21 11.24 -4.18
C SER A 113 16.26 10.93 -5.25
N GLY A 114 16.25 9.72 -5.83
CA GLY A 114 17.15 9.34 -6.93
C GLY A 114 17.05 10.27 -8.14
N ASN A 115 15.86 10.83 -8.39
CA ASN A 115 15.63 11.80 -9.47
C ASN A 115 16.08 13.24 -9.15
N ARG A 116 16.45 13.55 -7.89
CA ARG A 116 16.81 14.92 -7.46
C ARG A 116 18.30 15.25 -7.58
N LEU A 117 19.18 14.25 -7.66
CA LEU A 117 20.64 14.47 -7.75
C LEU A 117 21.13 14.92 -9.13
N GLY A 118 20.24 15.10 -10.12
CA GLY A 118 20.58 15.54 -11.48
C GLY A 118 20.10 16.95 -11.87
N ARG A 119 19.59 17.75 -10.92
CA ARG A 119 19.22 19.16 -11.16
C ARG A 119 19.86 20.07 -10.11
N GLY A 120 21.04 20.59 -10.45
CA GLY A 120 21.77 21.60 -9.69
C GLY A 120 23.11 21.87 -10.36
#